data_AF-A0A7Y8I835-F1
#
_entry.id   AF-A0A7Y8I835-F1
#
_cell.length_a   1.000
_cell.length_b   1.000
_cell.length_c   1.000
_cell.angle_alpha   90.00
_cell.angle_beta   90.00
_cell.angle_gamma   90.00
#
_symmetry.space_group_name_H-M   'P 1'
#
loop_
_entity.id
_entity.type
_entity.pdbx_description
1 polymer ?
#
loop_
_entity_poly.entity_id
_entity_poly.type
_entity_poly.pdbx_seq_one_letter_code
_entity_poly.pdbx_strand_id
1 'polypeptide(L)'
;MITRKNFIALILLLMFFTISIIAQQKNDVYNFPIKPGMLEWKELKTHDEMLKVLQLPSRVMKSISTSSLVMTCLNYPLFSDMWAYNNIKEGFEQLRKDFNELVNRKDALAELLKFYEKMDPDAIDERSTLLDKGRYTAELCKLEIILTQPELYKNSSSQLRRSLLKEILIKHDKMLDHDEYDMRSIESNIFLMGNILRGSNFTSKLSISKNKKVNYFINTSMFVDKDIIKEIVSLSKELFNNQ
;
A
#
# COMPACT_ATOMS: atom_id res chain seq x y z
N MET A 1 -27.99 -6.15 -43.14
CA MET A 1 -26.65 -5.99 -43.75
C MET A 1 -26.09 -4.65 -43.30
N ILE A 2 -25.20 -4.63 -42.30
CA ILE A 2 -24.59 -3.38 -41.83
C ILE A 2 -23.67 -2.89 -42.94
N THR A 3 -23.96 -1.72 -43.51
CA THR A 3 -23.10 -1.14 -44.55
C THR A 3 -21.75 -0.74 -43.94
N ARG A 4 -20.67 -0.80 -44.72
CA ARG A 4 -19.29 -0.47 -44.26
C ARG A 4 -19.21 0.90 -43.56
N LYS A 5 -20.03 1.87 -43.99
CA LYS A 5 -20.16 3.19 -43.36
C LYS A 5 -20.80 3.13 -41.96
N ASN A 6 -21.84 2.31 -41.80
CA ASN A 6 -22.52 2.12 -40.50
C ASN A 6 -21.66 1.33 -39.51
N PHE A 7 -20.81 0.42 -40.00
CA PHE A 7 -19.87 -0.33 -39.16
C PHE A 7 -18.75 0.56 -38.60
N ILE A 8 -18.17 1.44 -39.43
CA ILE A 8 -17.16 2.42 -39.01
C ILE A 8 -17.75 3.42 -38.01
N ALA A 9 -18.97 3.90 -38.25
CA ALA A 9 -19.66 4.79 -37.31
C ALA A 9 -19.88 4.12 -35.94
N LEU A 10 -20.19 2.82 -35.91
CA LEU A 10 -20.37 2.07 -34.67
C LEU A 10 -19.07 1.92 -33.87
N ILE A 11 -17.94 1.63 -34.57
CA ILE A 11 -16.61 1.54 -33.94
C ILE A 11 -16.20 2.90 -33.36
N LEU A 12 -16.40 3.98 -34.11
CA LEU A 12 -16.11 5.33 -33.63
C LEU A 12 -16.96 5.68 -32.40
N LEU A 13 -18.25 5.35 -32.40
CA LEU A 13 -19.13 5.61 -31.26
C LEU A 13 -18.73 4.82 -30.01
N LEU A 14 -18.31 3.55 -30.18
CA LEU A 14 -17.76 2.72 -29.10
C LEU A 14 -16.43 3.26 -28.57
N MET A 15 -15.54 3.74 -29.44
CA MET A 15 -14.29 4.40 -29.04
C MET A 15 -14.56 5.71 -28.28
N PHE A 16 -15.53 6.52 -28.71
CA PHE A 16 -15.91 7.74 -27.98
C PHE A 16 -16.50 7.42 -26.59
N PHE A 17 -17.26 6.33 -26.46
CA PHE A 17 -17.79 5.87 -25.17
C PHE A 17 -16.67 5.40 -24.23
N THR A 18 -15.69 4.64 -24.71
CA THR A 18 -14.56 4.20 -23.88
C THR A 18 -13.63 5.35 -23.50
N ILE A 19 -13.37 6.30 -24.40
CA ILE A 19 -12.58 7.51 -24.10
C ILE A 19 -13.29 8.38 -23.04
N SER A 20 -14.62 8.50 -23.11
CA SER A 20 -15.39 9.27 -22.11
C SER A 20 -15.39 8.62 -20.72
N ILE A 21 -15.42 7.28 -20.66
CA ILE A 21 -15.29 6.52 -19.40
C ILE A 21 -13.89 6.68 -18.79
N ILE A 22 -12.84 6.68 -19.61
CA ILE A 22 -11.45 6.87 -19.17
C ILE A 22 -11.19 8.34 -18.76
N ALA A 23 -11.78 9.31 -19.46
CA ALA A 23 -11.60 10.74 -19.20
C ALA A 23 -12.36 11.27 -17.97
N GLN A 24 -13.31 10.51 -17.40
CA GLN A 24 -14.03 10.86 -16.19
C GLN A 24 -13.35 10.38 -14.89
N GLN A 25 -12.02 10.22 -14.87
CA GLN A 25 -11.31 10.12 -13.60
C GLN A 25 -11.27 11.49 -12.93
N LYS A 26 -12.36 11.85 -12.24
CA LYS A 26 -12.44 13.03 -11.39
C LYS A 26 -11.32 12.92 -10.36
N ASN A 27 -10.29 13.75 -10.48
CA ASN A 27 -9.22 13.83 -9.50
C ASN A 27 -9.76 14.53 -8.24
N ASP A 28 -10.32 13.74 -7.34
CA ASP A 28 -10.91 14.16 -6.06
C ASP A 28 -9.97 13.90 -4.87
N VAL A 29 -8.65 13.82 -5.13
CA VAL A 29 -7.61 13.71 -4.09
C VAL A 29 -7.69 14.91 -3.17
N TYR A 30 -7.75 14.65 -1.87
CA TYR A 30 -7.76 15.71 -0.87
C TYR A 30 -6.35 16.23 -0.65
N ASN A 31 -6.15 17.52 -0.91
CA ASN A 31 -4.91 18.21 -0.62
C ASN A 31 -5.03 18.88 0.75
N PHE A 32 -4.23 18.42 1.71
CA PHE A 32 -4.22 19.01 3.05
C PHE A 32 -3.91 20.52 2.98
N PRO A 33 -4.75 21.37 3.57
CA PRO A 33 -4.63 22.83 3.40
C PRO A 33 -3.41 23.40 4.14
N ILE A 34 -2.96 22.74 5.20
CA ILE A 34 -1.79 23.13 6.00
C ILE A 34 -0.90 21.90 6.12
N LYS A 35 0.35 22.00 5.66
CA LYS A 35 1.33 20.90 5.61
C LYS A 35 2.77 21.41 5.78
N PRO A 36 3.75 20.53 6.10
CA PRO A 36 5.14 20.92 6.29
C PRO A 36 5.69 21.78 5.15
N GLY A 37 6.46 22.81 5.51
CA GLY A 37 7.02 23.80 4.59
C GLY A 37 6.20 25.10 4.47
N MET A 38 4.94 25.12 4.92
CA MET A 38 4.10 26.32 4.97
C MET A 38 4.37 27.18 6.20
N LEU A 39 4.07 28.49 6.13
CA LEU A 39 4.18 29.40 7.29
C LEU A 39 3.17 29.01 8.38
N GLU A 40 1.94 28.73 7.98
CA GLU A 40 0.83 28.33 8.84
C GLU A 40 1.14 27.02 9.59
N TRP A 41 1.86 26.09 8.95
CA TRP A 41 2.30 24.85 9.60
C TRP A 41 3.32 25.11 10.72
N LYS A 42 4.22 26.08 10.54
CA LYS A 42 5.21 26.47 11.56
C LYS A 42 4.57 27.15 12.77
N GLU A 43 3.37 27.69 12.61
CA GLU A 43 2.63 28.30 13.71
C GLU A 43 1.91 27.29 14.61
N LEU A 44 1.74 26.05 14.17
CA LEU A 44 1.22 24.96 15.00
C LEU A 44 2.26 24.61 16.08
N LYS A 45 1.90 24.76 17.35
CA LYS A 45 2.81 24.60 18.51
C LYS A 45 2.74 23.21 19.12
N THR A 46 1.64 22.49 18.90
CA THR A 46 1.43 21.15 19.46
C THR A 46 1.12 20.12 18.38
N HIS A 47 1.44 18.86 18.65
CA HIS A 47 1.08 17.75 17.76
C HIS A 47 -0.44 17.63 17.58
N ASP A 48 -1.23 17.91 18.63
CA ASP A 48 -2.70 17.96 18.55
C ASP A 48 -3.21 19.03 17.57
N GLU A 49 -2.56 20.19 17.50
CA GLU A 49 -2.89 21.22 16.51
C GLU A 49 -2.58 20.75 15.08
N MET A 50 -1.49 20.01 14.89
CA MET A 50 -1.18 19.38 13.60
C MET A 50 -2.25 18.35 13.21
N LEU A 51 -2.63 17.46 14.13
CA LEU A 51 -3.69 16.46 13.87
C LEU A 51 -5.03 17.11 13.52
N LYS A 52 -5.40 18.23 14.16
CA LYS A 52 -6.65 18.95 13.88
C LYS A 52 -6.72 19.48 12.46
N VAL A 53 -5.64 20.04 11.92
CA VAL A 53 -5.63 20.60 10.55
C VAL A 53 -5.59 19.54 9.46
N LEU A 54 -5.29 18.28 9.83
CA LEU A 54 -5.24 17.14 8.92
C LEU A 54 -6.53 16.30 8.90
N GLN A 55 -7.56 16.67 9.65
CA GLN A 55 -8.83 15.96 9.61
C GLN A 55 -9.53 16.16 8.27
N LEU A 56 -9.94 15.06 7.62
CA LEU A 56 -10.70 15.12 6.37
C LEU A 56 -12.12 15.65 6.66
N PRO A 57 -12.58 16.72 5.98
CA PRO A 57 -13.93 17.23 6.16
C PRO A 57 -14.97 16.16 5.80
N SER A 58 -16.04 16.01 6.59
CA SER A 58 -17.07 14.98 6.37
C SER A 58 -17.71 15.04 4.98
N ARG A 59 -17.78 16.22 4.37
CA ARG A 59 -18.25 16.39 2.98
C ARG A 59 -17.33 15.72 1.98
N VAL A 60 -16.01 15.87 2.13
CA VAL A 60 -15.01 15.21 1.29
C VAL A 60 -15.11 13.71 1.47
N MET A 61 -15.19 13.25 2.73
CA MET A 61 -15.26 11.82 3.05
C MET A 61 -16.42 11.10 2.35
N LYS A 62 -17.59 11.75 2.26
CA LYS A 62 -18.78 11.19 1.61
C LYS A 62 -18.67 11.04 0.09
N SER A 63 -17.75 11.76 -0.56
CA SER A 63 -17.66 11.80 -2.02
C SER A 63 -16.34 11.31 -2.58
N ILE A 64 -15.28 11.22 -1.77
CA ILE A 64 -13.94 10.84 -2.22
C ILE A 64 -13.92 9.40 -2.70
N SER A 65 -13.45 9.17 -3.92
CA SER A 65 -13.23 7.84 -4.48
C SER A 65 -12.20 7.05 -3.66
N THR A 66 -12.25 5.72 -3.68
CA THR A 66 -11.26 4.89 -2.97
C THR A 66 -9.85 5.12 -3.48
N SER A 67 -9.69 5.26 -4.80
CA SER A 67 -8.40 5.58 -5.43
C SER A 67 -7.82 6.91 -4.91
N SER A 68 -8.64 7.96 -4.83
CA SER A 68 -8.20 9.25 -4.31
C SER A 68 -7.99 9.26 -2.81
N LEU A 69 -8.73 8.44 -2.06
CA LEU A 69 -8.48 8.25 -0.64
C LEU A 69 -7.14 7.54 -0.40
N VAL A 70 -6.77 6.54 -1.22
CA VAL A 70 -5.42 5.93 -1.18
C VAL A 70 -4.36 7.01 -1.35
N MET A 71 -4.46 7.84 -2.40
CA MET A 71 -3.50 8.91 -2.65
C MET A 71 -3.47 9.95 -1.52
N THR A 72 -4.63 10.27 -0.94
CA THR A 72 -4.74 11.17 0.21
C THR A 72 -4.02 10.60 1.43
N CYS A 73 -4.19 9.31 1.71
CA CYS A 73 -3.53 8.59 2.78
C CYS A 73 -2.00 8.50 2.59
N LEU A 74 -1.52 8.24 1.37
CA LEU A 74 -0.08 8.23 1.07
C LEU A 74 0.55 9.63 1.23
N ASN A 75 -0.21 10.68 0.90
CA ASN A 75 0.17 12.08 1.08
C ASN A 75 -0.07 12.61 2.50
N TYR A 76 -0.44 11.77 3.47
CA TYR A 76 -0.70 12.21 4.84
C TYR A 76 0.57 12.83 5.46
N PRO A 77 0.55 14.12 5.85
CA PRO A 77 1.76 14.85 6.23
C PRO A 77 2.50 14.29 7.44
N LEU A 78 1.81 13.61 8.34
CA LEU A 78 2.37 13.01 9.55
C LEU A 78 2.54 11.49 9.43
N PHE A 79 2.53 10.92 8.23
CA PHE A 79 2.74 9.47 8.07
C PHE A 79 4.06 9.02 8.72
N SER A 80 5.11 9.85 8.62
CA SER A 80 6.42 9.53 9.19
C SER A 80 6.43 9.39 10.70
N ASP A 81 5.41 9.86 11.42
CA ASP A 81 5.35 9.77 12.88
C ASP A 81 5.28 8.32 13.35
N MET A 82 4.84 7.40 12.49
CA MET A 82 4.89 5.97 12.78
C MET A 82 6.31 5.47 13.10
N TRP A 83 7.34 6.12 12.55
CA TRP A 83 8.73 5.73 12.72
C TRP A 83 9.31 6.15 14.08
N ALA A 84 8.57 6.94 14.86
CA ALA A 84 8.93 7.26 16.25
C ALA A 84 8.62 6.12 17.23
N TYR A 85 7.99 5.04 16.77
CA TYR A 85 7.59 3.89 17.59
C TYR A 85 8.50 2.68 17.39
N ASN A 86 8.39 1.70 18.28
CA ASN A 86 9.32 0.56 18.33
C ASN A 86 9.16 -0.44 17.18
N ASN A 87 8.01 -0.43 16.51
CA ASN A 87 7.70 -1.36 15.43
C ASN A 87 6.59 -0.82 14.53
N ILE A 88 6.48 -1.40 13.33
CA ILE A 88 5.50 -1.02 12.29
C ILE A 88 4.08 -1.03 12.82
N LYS A 89 3.71 -2.06 13.59
CA LYS A 89 2.36 -2.22 14.12
C LYS A 89 1.99 -1.11 15.10
N GLU A 90 2.82 -0.86 16.11
CA GLU A 90 2.63 0.25 17.06
C GLU A 90 2.58 1.59 16.34
N GLY A 91 3.47 1.83 15.38
CA GLY A 91 3.50 3.07 14.62
C GLY A 91 2.23 3.30 13.79
N PHE A 92 1.75 2.28 13.07
CA PHE A 92 0.54 2.40 12.28
C PHE A 92 -0.72 2.56 13.15
N GLU A 93 -0.77 1.93 14.32
CA GLU A 93 -1.91 2.08 15.25
C GLU A 93 -2.13 3.55 15.67
N GLN A 94 -1.09 4.37 15.67
CA GLN A 94 -1.18 5.80 16.01
C GLN A 94 -1.77 6.63 14.88
N LEU A 95 -1.56 6.19 13.63
CA LEU A 95 -2.17 6.77 12.43
C LEU A 95 -3.58 6.21 12.17
N ARG A 96 -3.95 5.11 12.82
CA ARG A 96 -5.13 4.30 12.48
C ARG A 96 -6.43 5.09 12.35
N LYS A 97 -6.65 6.11 13.20
CA LYS A 97 -7.86 6.94 13.13
C LYS A 97 -8.03 7.61 11.76
N ASP A 98 -6.93 8.06 11.16
CA ASP A 98 -6.94 8.76 9.88
C ASP A 98 -7.05 7.81 8.68
N PHE A 99 -6.74 6.51 8.87
CA PHE A 99 -6.75 5.48 7.84
C PHE A 99 -7.94 4.52 7.95
N ASN A 100 -8.72 4.60 9.04
CA ASN A 100 -9.82 3.68 9.32
C ASN A 100 -10.89 3.70 8.22
N GLU A 101 -11.15 4.84 7.61
CA GLU A 101 -12.06 4.90 6.46
C GLU A 101 -11.54 4.00 5.33
N LEU A 102 -10.28 4.20 4.91
CA LEU A 102 -9.70 3.51 3.76
C LEU A 102 -9.75 2.00 3.94
N VAL A 103 -9.23 1.50 5.06
CA VAL A 103 -9.04 0.05 5.26
C VAL A 103 -10.34 -0.74 5.40
N ASN A 104 -11.46 -0.05 5.63
CA ASN A 104 -12.80 -0.65 5.71
C ASN A 104 -13.59 -0.60 4.39
N ARG A 105 -13.09 0.08 3.33
CA ARG A 105 -13.77 0.08 2.02
C ARG A 105 -13.61 -1.27 1.34
N LYS A 106 -14.71 -1.75 0.72
CA LYS A 106 -14.76 -3.08 0.08
C LYS A 106 -13.76 -3.25 -1.07
N ASP A 107 -13.44 -2.17 -1.76
CA ASP A 107 -12.53 -2.11 -2.90
C ASP A 107 -11.11 -1.62 -2.53
N ALA A 108 -10.83 -1.33 -1.25
CA ALA A 108 -9.57 -0.76 -0.79
C ALA A 108 -8.34 -1.57 -1.18
N LEU A 109 -8.37 -2.89 -0.97
CA LEU A 109 -7.25 -3.77 -1.32
C LEU A 109 -6.98 -3.73 -2.83
N ALA A 110 -8.04 -3.68 -3.64
CA ALA A 110 -7.90 -3.65 -5.10
C ALA A 110 -7.30 -2.33 -5.58
N GLU A 111 -7.73 -1.21 -5.00
CA GLU A 111 -7.13 0.10 -5.30
C GLU A 111 -5.69 0.18 -4.82
N LEU A 112 -5.38 -0.21 -3.58
CA LEU A 112 -4.01 -0.22 -3.04
C LEU A 112 -3.07 -1.07 -3.91
N LEU A 113 -3.53 -2.24 -4.37
CA LEU A 113 -2.74 -3.10 -5.26
C LEU A 113 -2.40 -2.38 -6.58
N LYS A 114 -3.33 -1.62 -7.18
CA LYS A 114 -3.05 -0.86 -8.40
C LYS A 114 -1.96 0.20 -8.19
N PHE A 115 -1.86 0.81 -7.01
CA PHE A 115 -0.76 1.72 -6.68
C PHE A 115 0.54 0.93 -6.50
N TYR A 116 0.48 -0.23 -5.86
CA TYR A 116 1.65 -1.05 -5.56
C TYR A 116 2.26 -1.65 -6.84
N GLU A 117 1.43 -2.13 -7.77
CA GLU A 117 1.84 -2.62 -9.09
C GLU A 117 2.58 -1.56 -9.91
N LYS A 118 2.30 -0.26 -9.71
CA LYS A 118 2.97 0.84 -10.41
C LYS A 118 4.35 1.18 -9.85
N MET A 119 4.67 0.74 -8.63
CA MET A 119 5.98 1.00 -8.03
C MET A 119 6.94 -0.11 -8.43
N ASP A 120 7.93 0.16 -9.27
CA ASP A 120 8.98 -0.80 -9.60
C ASP A 120 10.24 -0.55 -8.76
N PRO A 121 10.74 -1.50 -7.95
CA PRO A 121 11.99 -1.30 -7.23
C PRO A 121 13.18 -0.93 -8.13
N ASP A 122 13.15 -1.34 -9.40
CA ASP A 122 14.17 -1.01 -10.40
C ASP A 122 14.04 0.41 -10.98
N ALA A 123 12.98 1.14 -10.63
CA ALA A 123 12.81 2.53 -11.08
C ALA A 123 13.83 3.49 -10.44
N ILE A 124 14.55 3.05 -9.40
CA ILE A 124 15.67 3.79 -8.84
C ILE A 124 16.85 3.73 -9.83
N ASP A 125 17.02 4.80 -10.60
CA ASP A 125 18.16 4.98 -11.50
C ASP A 125 19.40 5.49 -10.74
N GLU A 126 20.60 5.16 -11.20
CA GLU A 126 21.88 5.71 -10.74
C GLU A 126 21.90 7.24 -10.82
N ARG A 127 21.15 7.83 -11.77
CA ARG A 127 21.02 9.29 -11.93
C ARG A 127 20.12 9.95 -10.89
N SER A 128 19.38 9.17 -10.10
CA SER A 128 18.49 9.68 -9.06
C SER A 128 19.30 10.31 -7.93
N THR A 129 18.86 11.46 -7.41
CA THR A 129 19.49 12.03 -6.23
C THR A 129 19.26 11.14 -5.02
N LEU A 130 20.15 11.19 -4.02
CA LEU A 130 19.96 10.44 -2.75
C LEU A 130 18.60 10.73 -2.10
N LEU A 131 18.10 11.96 -2.26
CA LEU A 131 16.81 12.36 -1.73
C LEU A 131 15.64 11.71 -2.50
N ASP A 132 15.76 11.54 -3.81
CA ASP A 132 14.75 10.87 -4.62
C ASP A 132 14.74 9.37 -4.34
N LYS A 133 15.92 8.76 -4.19
CA LYS A 133 16.08 7.36 -3.75
C LYS A 133 15.40 7.13 -2.40
N GLY A 134 15.75 7.94 -1.39
CA GLY A 134 15.15 7.84 -0.05
C GLY A 134 13.64 8.11 -0.03
N ARG A 135 13.15 9.03 -0.86
CA ARG A 135 11.70 9.23 -1.02
C ARG A 135 11.03 8.00 -1.61
N TYR A 136 11.61 7.41 -2.65
CA TYR A 136 11.03 6.26 -3.31
C TYR A 136 10.92 5.05 -2.38
N THR A 137 11.99 4.69 -1.69
CA THR A 137 11.99 3.58 -0.73
C THR A 137 11.00 3.82 0.40
N ALA A 138 10.92 5.06 0.91
CA ALA A 138 9.93 5.43 1.92
C ALA A 138 8.49 5.25 1.41
N GLU A 139 8.15 5.75 0.21
CA GLU A 139 6.79 5.59 -0.36
C GLU A 139 6.41 4.12 -0.55
N LEU A 140 7.36 3.27 -0.98
CA LEU A 140 7.14 1.83 -1.11
C LEU A 140 6.80 1.22 0.26
N CYS A 141 7.60 1.54 1.28
CA CYS A 141 7.37 1.08 2.65
C CYS A 141 5.99 1.52 3.17
N LYS A 142 5.61 2.78 2.95
CA LYS A 142 4.28 3.30 3.40
C LYS A 142 3.16 2.46 2.82
N LEU A 143 3.23 2.15 1.53
CA LEU A 143 2.20 1.40 0.84
C LEU A 143 2.13 -0.05 1.34
N GLU A 144 3.28 -0.69 1.55
CA GLU A 144 3.35 -2.03 2.15
C GLU A 144 2.76 -2.06 3.56
N ILE A 145 3.03 -1.04 4.37
CA ILE A 145 2.50 -0.92 5.73
C ILE A 145 0.97 -0.77 5.73
N ILE A 146 0.41 0.07 4.87
CA ILE A 146 -1.05 0.17 4.72
C ILE A 146 -1.63 -1.17 4.27
N LEU A 147 -0.97 -1.86 3.35
CA LEU A 147 -1.40 -3.18 2.88
C LEU A 147 -1.38 -4.25 3.98
N THR A 148 -0.61 -4.07 5.06
CA THR A 148 -0.60 -5.04 6.18
C THR A 148 -1.88 -5.06 7.02
N GLN A 149 -2.78 -4.08 6.82
CA GLN A 149 -3.94 -3.94 7.70
C GLN A 149 -4.95 -5.09 7.52
N PRO A 150 -5.31 -5.81 8.60
CA PRO A 150 -6.14 -7.02 8.51
C PRO A 150 -7.56 -6.76 7.97
N GLU A 151 -8.09 -5.55 8.14
CA GLU A 151 -9.40 -5.13 7.64
C GLU A 151 -9.51 -5.25 6.12
N LEU A 152 -8.42 -4.95 5.39
CA LEU A 152 -8.37 -5.02 3.93
C LEU A 152 -8.69 -6.43 3.41
N TYR A 153 -8.40 -7.44 4.22
CA TYR A 153 -8.56 -8.83 3.84
C TYR A 153 -9.94 -9.39 4.19
N LYS A 154 -10.75 -8.74 5.03
CA LYS A 154 -12.07 -9.30 5.46
C LYS A 154 -13.00 -9.60 4.28
N ASN A 155 -12.95 -8.77 3.24
CA ASN A 155 -13.85 -8.85 2.07
C ASN A 155 -13.12 -9.13 0.74
N SER A 156 -11.82 -9.42 0.77
CA SER A 156 -11.03 -9.62 -0.45
C SER A 156 -11.17 -11.04 -1.02
N SER A 157 -11.16 -11.16 -2.35
CA SER A 157 -11.12 -12.48 -3.01
C SER A 157 -9.74 -13.15 -2.86
N SER A 158 -9.71 -14.49 -2.89
CA SER A 158 -8.45 -15.24 -2.90
C SER A 158 -7.57 -14.87 -4.12
N GLN A 159 -8.18 -14.52 -5.26
CA GLN A 159 -7.45 -14.09 -6.45
C GLN A 159 -6.69 -12.79 -6.21
N LEU A 160 -7.33 -11.80 -5.57
CA LEU A 160 -6.69 -10.52 -5.29
C LEU A 160 -5.52 -10.67 -4.31
N ARG A 161 -5.68 -11.52 -3.27
CA ARG A 161 -4.59 -11.85 -2.35
C ARG A 161 -3.42 -12.55 -3.05
N ARG A 162 -3.70 -13.43 -4.02
CA ARG A 162 -2.66 -14.08 -4.83
C ARG A 162 -1.91 -13.09 -5.71
N SER A 163 -2.63 -12.17 -6.37
CA SER A 163 -1.98 -11.11 -7.15
C SER A 163 -1.04 -10.28 -6.28
N LEU A 164 -1.49 -9.90 -5.08
CA LEU A 164 -0.64 -9.19 -4.13
C LEU A 164 0.57 -10.02 -3.69
N LEU A 165 0.40 -11.31 -3.37
CA LEU A 165 1.51 -12.20 -2.97
C LEU A 165 2.55 -12.36 -4.09
N LYS A 166 2.08 -12.48 -5.34
CA LYS A 166 2.96 -12.53 -6.51
C LYS A 166 3.74 -11.23 -6.65
N GLU A 167 3.04 -10.10 -6.56
CA GLU A 167 3.64 -8.79 -6.74
C GLU A 167 4.72 -8.51 -5.68
N ILE A 168 4.43 -8.83 -4.41
CA ILE A 168 5.40 -8.62 -3.33
C ILE A 168 6.62 -9.52 -3.44
N LEU A 169 6.47 -10.76 -3.91
CA LEU A 169 7.61 -11.66 -4.16
C LEU A 169 8.52 -11.13 -5.27
N ILE A 170 7.94 -10.65 -6.37
CA ILE A 170 8.71 -10.04 -7.47
C ILE A 170 9.48 -8.83 -6.97
N LYS A 171 8.82 -7.93 -6.22
CA LYS A 171 9.49 -6.75 -5.67
C LYS A 171 10.56 -7.11 -4.65
N HIS A 172 10.33 -8.11 -3.81
CA HIS A 172 11.34 -8.60 -2.86
C HIS A 172 12.61 -9.02 -3.57
N ASP A 173 12.52 -9.87 -4.61
CA ASP A 173 13.68 -10.35 -5.34
C ASP A 173 14.43 -9.16 -5.97
N LYS A 174 13.72 -8.19 -6.57
CA LYS A 174 14.33 -6.95 -7.10
C LYS A 174 15.02 -6.11 -6.02
N MET A 175 14.38 -5.92 -4.85
CA MET A 175 14.96 -5.12 -3.76
C MET A 175 16.30 -5.67 -3.26
N LEU A 176 16.53 -6.99 -3.36
CA LEU A 176 17.80 -7.60 -2.97
C LEU A 176 18.96 -7.28 -3.92
N ASP A 177 18.67 -6.80 -5.14
CA ASP A 177 19.66 -6.43 -6.16
C ASP A 177 20.10 -4.96 -6.05
N HIS A 178 19.54 -4.18 -5.11
CA HIS A 178 19.81 -2.74 -4.94
C HIS A 178 20.21 -2.39 -3.49
N ASP A 179 21.29 -1.63 -3.33
CA ASP A 179 21.81 -1.21 -2.02
C ASP A 179 20.91 -0.19 -1.30
N GLU A 180 20.00 0.47 -2.03
CA GLU A 180 19.06 1.46 -1.49
C GLU A 180 18.01 0.86 -0.56
N TYR A 181 17.69 -0.43 -0.71
CA TYR A 181 16.71 -1.12 0.14
C TYR A 181 17.40 -1.70 1.37
N ASP A 182 17.42 -0.91 2.43
CA ASP A 182 17.93 -1.31 3.73
C ASP A 182 17.03 -2.35 4.42
N MET A 183 17.46 -2.79 5.61
CA MET A 183 16.69 -3.73 6.44
C MET A 183 15.27 -3.24 6.72
N ARG A 184 15.02 -1.93 6.82
CA ARG A 184 13.67 -1.39 7.07
C ARG A 184 12.77 -1.57 5.87
N SER A 185 13.32 -1.37 4.67
CA SER A 185 12.63 -1.64 3.41
C SER A 185 12.23 -3.12 3.31
N ILE A 186 13.14 -4.02 3.68
CA ILE A 186 12.87 -5.46 3.69
C ILE A 186 11.87 -5.84 4.81
N GLU A 187 11.88 -5.16 5.95
CA GLU A 187 10.99 -5.45 7.06
C GLU A 187 9.51 -5.24 6.71
N SER A 188 9.13 -4.12 6.09
CA SER A 188 7.73 -3.87 5.67
C SER A 188 7.26 -4.89 4.66
N ASN A 189 8.12 -5.25 3.71
CA ASN A 189 7.89 -6.24 2.68
C ASN A 189 7.61 -7.63 3.29
N ILE A 190 8.46 -8.06 4.22
CA ILE A 190 8.36 -9.37 4.89
C ILE A 190 7.18 -9.41 5.86
N PHE A 191 6.88 -8.30 6.52
CA PHE A 191 5.71 -8.18 7.38
C PHE A 191 4.40 -8.30 6.58
N LEU A 192 4.33 -7.70 5.40
CA LEU A 192 3.18 -7.82 4.50
C LEU A 192 3.01 -9.26 4.00
N MET A 193 4.08 -9.94 3.57
CA MET A 193 4.03 -11.37 3.22
C MET A 193 3.44 -12.20 4.37
N GLY A 194 3.97 -12.01 5.59
CA GLY A 194 3.48 -12.70 6.79
C GLY A 194 2.00 -12.46 7.07
N ASN A 195 1.51 -11.24 6.86
CA ASN A 195 0.08 -10.90 7.02
C ASN A 195 -0.80 -11.59 5.98
N ILE A 196 -0.36 -11.66 4.72
CA ILE A 196 -1.08 -12.37 3.65
C ILE A 196 -1.19 -13.86 3.99
N LEU A 197 -0.10 -14.47 4.44
CA LEU A 197 -0.05 -15.88 4.85
C LEU A 197 -1.02 -16.20 6.01
N ARG A 198 -1.32 -15.23 6.88
CA ARG A 198 -2.25 -15.37 8.01
C ARG A 198 -3.73 -15.32 7.61
N GLY A 199 -4.07 -14.82 6.42
CA GLY A 199 -5.47 -14.61 5.98
C GLY A 199 -6.27 -15.91 5.79
N SER A 200 -7.54 -15.90 6.21
CA SER A 200 -8.45 -17.04 6.50
C SER A 200 -8.76 -18.08 5.41
N ASN A 201 -8.09 -18.05 4.25
CA ASN A 201 -8.13 -19.10 3.22
C ASN A 201 -6.78 -19.81 3.01
N PHE A 202 -5.72 -19.33 3.68
CA PHE A 202 -4.37 -19.90 3.66
C PHE A 202 -4.04 -20.65 4.95
N THR A 203 -5.00 -20.60 5.86
CA THR A 203 -4.92 -20.93 7.28
C THR A 203 -5.03 -22.42 7.59
N SER A 204 -5.19 -23.32 6.61
CA SER A 204 -4.98 -24.75 6.89
C SER A 204 -3.50 -25.06 7.18
N LYS A 205 -2.58 -24.15 6.81
CA LYS A 205 -1.18 -24.12 7.25
C LYS A 205 -0.96 -23.22 8.48
N LEU A 206 -1.99 -22.82 9.26
CA LEU A 206 -1.90 -21.92 10.45
C LEU A 206 -0.92 -22.33 11.56
N SER A 207 -0.25 -23.46 11.41
CA SER A 207 1.11 -23.65 11.91
C SER A 207 2.15 -22.94 11.02
N ILE A 208 1.98 -21.63 10.73
CA ILE A 208 2.68 -20.91 9.62
C ILE A 208 4.20 -21.08 9.70
N SER A 209 4.72 -21.22 10.91
CA SER A 209 5.99 -21.87 11.13
C SER A 209 5.97 -22.54 12.49
N LYS A 210 6.67 -23.68 12.66
CA LYS A 210 6.98 -24.21 14.01
C LYS A 210 7.96 -23.29 14.76
N ASN A 211 8.58 -22.34 14.07
CA ASN A 211 9.47 -21.33 14.59
C ASN A 211 8.69 -20.25 15.34
N LYS A 212 8.90 -20.21 16.66
CA LYS A 212 8.30 -19.21 17.55
C LYS A 212 8.70 -17.78 17.17
N LYS A 213 9.90 -17.57 16.60
CA LYS A 213 10.37 -16.25 16.19
C LYS A 213 9.57 -15.68 15.02
N VAL A 214 9.30 -16.51 14.00
CA VAL A 214 8.45 -16.12 12.86
C VAL A 214 7.06 -15.72 13.33
N ASN A 215 6.45 -16.54 14.19
CA ASN A 215 5.13 -16.22 14.74
C ASN A 215 5.15 -14.95 15.60
N TYR A 216 6.22 -14.72 16.37
CA TYR A 216 6.39 -13.49 17.13
C TYR A 216 6.43 -12.28 16.18
N PHE A 217 7.31 -12.31 15.17
CA PHE A 217 7.44 -11.24 14.18
C PHE A 217 6.12 -10.95 13.44
N ILE A 218 5.40 -11.96 12.95
CA ILE A 218 4.11 -11.75 12.25
C ILE A 218 3.05 -11.08 13.17
N ASN A 219 3.17 -11.27 14.48
CA ASN A 219 2.22 -10.71 15.45
C ASN A 219 2.63 -9.31 15.96
N THR A 220 3.92 -9.00 15.99
CA THR A 220 4.46 -7.80 16.63
C THR A 220 5.21 -6.85 15.69
N SER A 221 5.58 -7.31 14.49
CA SER A 221 6.55 -6.63 13.60
C SER A 221 7.88 -6.29 14.29
N MET A 222 8.31 -7.10 15.26
CA MET A 222 9.57 -6.88 15.98
C MET A 222 10.59 -7.97 15.68
N PHE A 223 11.88 -7.59 15.73
CA PHE A 223 13.03 -8.49 15.69
C PHE A 223 13.11 -9.35 14.42
N VAL A 224 12.88 -8.76 13.26
CA VAL A 224 13.16 -9.44 11.99
C VAL A 224 14.66 -9.74 11.86
N ASP A 225 14.98 -10.96 11.47
CA ASP A 225 16.34 -11.41 11.20
C ASP A 225 16.39 -12.19 9.88
N LYS A 226 17.60 -12.52 9.42
CA LYS A 226 17.80 -13.21 8.12
C LYS A 226 17.11 -14.57 8.06
N ASP A 227 16.95 -15.27 9.17
CA ASP A 227 16.31 -16.59 9.20
C ASP A 227 14.79 -16.45 9.08
N ILE A 228 14.21 -15.47 9.79
CA ILE A 228 12.79 -15.12 9.66
C ILE A 228 12.46 -14.70 8.21
N ILE A 229 13.31 -13.86 7.60
CA ILE A 229 13.14 -13.43 6.21
C ILE A 229 13.10 -14.65 5.28
N LYS A 230 14.13 -15.51 5.34
CA LYS A 230 14.23 -16.71 4.50
C LYS A 230 13.01 -17.61 4.65
N GLU A 231 12.56 -17.83 5.88
CA GLU A 231 11.43 -18.70 6.17
C GLU A 231 10.12 -18.15 5.60
N ILE A 232 9.82 -16.86 5.83
CA ILE A 232 8.60 -16.23 5.30
C ILE A 232 8.60 -16.20 3.76
N VAL A 233 9.75 -15.90 3.13
CA VAL A 233 9.89 -15.93 1.67
C VAL A 233 9.69 -17.34 1.13
N SER A 234 10.28 -18.36 1.77
CA SER A 234 10.10 -19.77 1.37
C SER A 234 8.64 -20.19 1.42
N LEU A 235 7.95 -19.89 2.54
CA LEU A 235 6.53 -20.20 2.71
C LEU A 235 5.66 -19.48 1.67
N SER A 236 6.00 -18.24 1.35
CA SER A 236 5.32 -17.44 0.33
C SER A 236 5.51 -18.03 -1.07
N LYS A 237 6.73 -18.45 -1.43
CA LYS A 237 7.05 -19.11 -2.71
C LYS A 237 6.35 -20.47 -2.82
N GLU A 238 6.35 -21.27 -1.76
CA GLU A 238 5.60 -22.54 -1.72
C GLU A 238 4.10 -22.33 -1.93
N LEU A 239 3.54 -21.32 -1.28
CA LEU A 239 2.11 -21.04 -1.41
C LEU A 239 1.76 -20.59 -2.84
N PHE A 240 2.62 -19.78 -3.45
CA PHE A 240 2.46 -19.36 -4.84
C PHE A 240 2.52 -20.54 -5.82
N ASN A 241 3.39 -21.53 -5.58
CA ASN A 241 3.59 -22.67 -6.48
C ASN A 241 2.58 -23.83 -6.31
N ASN A 242 1.92 -23.94 -5.15
CA ASN A 242 1.01 -25.05 -4.82
C ASN A 242 -0.47 -24.77 -5.14
N GLN A 243 -0.77 -23.75 -5.94
CA GLN A 243 -2.13 -23.30 -6.30
C GLN A 243 -2.26 -22.96 -7.78
#